data_AF-A0A396ATP6-F1
#
_entry.id   AF-A0A396ATP6-F1
#
_cell.length_a   1.000
_cell.length_b   1.000
_cell.length_c   1.000
_cell.angle_alpha   90.00
_cell.angle_beta   90.00
_cell.angle_gamma   90.00
#
_symmetry.space_group_name_H-M   'P 1'
#
loop_
_entity.id
_entity.type
_entity.pdbx_description
1 polymer ?
#
loop_
_entity_poly.entity_id
_entity_poly.type
_entity_poly.pdbx_seq_one_letter_code
_entity_poly.pdbx_strand_id
1 'polypeptide(L)'
;MNNRLSLLLIGCIFPFLSFYAQKNMNLPPYYPTVKGITDYAVWQLVYPDSLLKADIAGEAVCTLRIDSLGIVRNKYIEATHPLFAKAAEDVIEGMREWQPAKKAGRDIDSTVVFHIPFNPDIYSDRIWRQQQVLESCRGQFVDSMPVFPDDIRSLVMGNMGWPDDKVDKAVAICRFTVNENGEIMNIRVIKGTHPAFDKEAIRILSNFPRLIPAMKNSKPVPYDYFLTMRFWKEDLEHYLLYRECAQEDLEKTTWEPYRYSSYPGGTVALTQFINSHLKITPEMKATGKQGRVIYSFNVDIDGSMKDFQLVRGLDPLMDAEALRVLQLVNEKWSTGYYFNSKKWYREFYVNQFTIPIIFSW
;
A
#
# COMPACT_ATOMS: atom_id res chain seq x y z
N MET A 1 19.12 -26.53 -76.40
CA MET A 1 17.84 -26.62 -77.14
C MET A 1 16.72 -26.16 -76.22
N ASN A 2 16.21 -24.96 -76.53
CA ASN A 2 14.83 -24.45 -76.37
C ASN A 2 13.97 -24.81 -75.15
N ASN A 3 13.75 -23.78 -74.32
CA ASN A 3 12.46 -23.12 -74.04
C ASN A 3 11.18 -23.96 -73.93
N ARG A 4 10.50 -23.85 -72.77
CA ARG A 4 9.22 -23.14 -72.69
C ARG A 4 8.90 -22.69 -71.26
N LEU A 5 8.58 -21.40 -71.14
CA LEU A 5 8.09 -20.70 -69.95
C LEU A 5 6.75 -21.27 -69.46
N SER A 6 6.55 -21.27 -68.14
CA SER A 6 5.24 -21.17 -67.52
C SER A 6 5.37 -20.31 -66.26
N LEU A 7 4.91 -19.06 -66.36
CA LEU A 7 4.74 -18.12 -65.26
C LEU A 7 3.59 -18.60 -64.36
N LEU A 8 3.85 -18.72 -63.05
CA LEU A 8 2.80 -18.64 -62.04
C LEU A 8 3.16 -17.52 -61.07
N LEU A 9 2.56 -16.36 -61.33
CA LEU A 9 2.38 -15.27 -60.40
C LEU A 9 1.53 -15.77 -59.23
N ILE A 10 2.15 -16.13 -58.11
CA ILE A 10 1.47 -16.18 -56.81
C ILE A 10 1.69 -14.82 -56.18
N GLY A 11 0.75 -13.92 -56.47
CA GLY A 11 0.73 -12.58 -55.90
C GLY A 11 0.60 -12.66 -54.38
N CYS A 12 1.43 -11.87 -53.71
CA CYS A 12 1.25 -11.45 -52.33
C CYS A 12 -0.13 -10.80 -52.17
N ILE A 13 -1.14 -11.59 -51.80
CA ILE A 13 -2.37 -11.07 -51.22
C ILE A 13 -2.06 -10.78 -49.76
N PHE A 14 -1.48 -9.62 -49.51
CA PHE A 14 -1.66 -8.94 -48.22
C PHE A 14 -3.18 -8.89 -47.96
N PRO A 15 -3.69 -9.36 -46.82
CA PRO A 15 -5.10 -9.24 -46.53
C PRO A 15 -5.38 -7.76 -46.20
N PHE A 16 -5.72 -6.99 -47.23
CA PHE A 16 -6.33 -5.66 -47.10
C PHE A 16 -7.72 -5.70 -46.41
N LEU A 17 -8.18 -6.88 -45.99
CA LEU A 17 -9.41 -7.09 -45.21
C LEU A 17 -9.28 -6.78 -43.71
N SER A 18 -8.08 -6.52 -43.16
CA SER A 18 -7.95 -6.33 -41.71
C SER A 18 -8.08 -4.88 -41.20
N PHE A 19 -8.01 -3.85 -42.06
CA PHE A 19 -8.15 -2.45 -41.62
C PHE A 19 -9.59 -1.91 -41.77
N TYR A 20 -10.37 -2.39 -42.76
CA TYR A 20 -11.75 -1.94 -42.97
C TYR A 20 -12.74 -2.59 -42.00
N ALA A 21 -12.51 -3.84 -41.58
CA ALA A 21 -13.36 -4.52 -40.61
C ALA A 21 -13.28 -3.88 -39.21
N GLN A 22 -12.12 -3.35 -38.83
CA GLN A 22 -11.91 -2.70 -37.54
C GLN A 22 -12.62 -1.34 -37.42
N LYS A 23 -12.90 -0.69 -38.55
CA LYS A 23 -13.51 0.66 -38.62
C LYS A 23 -15.03 0.66 -38.36
N ASN A 24 -15.69 -0.50 -38.47
CA ASN A 24 -17.16 -0.65 -38.35
C ASN A 24 -17.60 -1.54 -37.17
N MET A 25 -16.69 -1.89 -36.27
CA MET A 25 -17.03 -2.75 -35.13
C MET A 25 -17.71 -1.92 -34.03
N ASN A 26 -18.87 -2.37 -33.58
CA ASN A 26 -19.51 -1.83 -32.39
C ASN A 26 -18.96 -2.56 -31.18
N LEU A 27 -18.38 -1.83 -30.23
CA LEU A 27 -17.86 -2.36 -28.98
C LEU A 27 -18.77 -1.91 -27.83
N PRO A 28 -19.17 -2.83 -26.93
CA PRO A 28 -19.88 -2.46 -25.71
C PRO A 28 -18.96 -1.63 -24.80
N PRO A 29 -19.52 -0.96 -23.77
CA PRO A 29 -18.67 -0.36 -22.75
C PRO A 29 -17.87 -1.47 -22.04
N TYR A 30 -16.65 -1.14 -21.64
CA TYR A 30 -15.68 -2.10 -21.09
C TYR A 30 -15.13 -1.61 -19.76
N TYR A 31 -14.88 -2.54 -18.84
CA TYR A 31 -14.16 -2.27 -17.58
C TYR A 31 -12.97 -3.23 -17.49
N PRO A 32 -11.77 -2.76 -17.10
CA PRO A 32 -10.60 -3.62 -16.94
C PRO A 32 -10.86 -4.67 -15.86
N THR A 33 -10.92 -5.94 -16.26
CA THR A 33 -11.22 -7.06 -15.35
C THR A 33 -10.41 -8.29 -15.75
N VAL A 34 -10.17 -9.19 -14.80
CA VAL A 34 -9.47 -10.46 -15.06
C VAL A 34 -10.41 -11.44 -15.78
N LYS A 35 -11.61 -11.69 -15.24
CA LYS A 35 -12.59 -12.66 -15.80
C LYS A 35 -13.97 -12.05 -16.07
N GLY A 36 -14.06 -10.73 -16.19
CA GLY A 36 -15.30 -10.02 -16.48
C GLY A 36 -15.83 -9.19 -15.30
N ILE A 37 -16.87 -8.41 -15.58
CA ILE A 37 -17.44 -7.41 -14.65
C ILE A 37 -18.00 -8.06 -13.38
N THR A 38 -18.74 -9.16 -13.52
CA THR A 38 -19.28 -9.89 -12.36
C THR A 38 -18.18 -10.45 -11.45
N ASP A 39 -17.11 -10.98 -12.04
CA ASP A 39 -15.97 -11.51 -11.30
C ASP A 39 -15.24 -10.41 -10.51
N TYR A 40 -14.96 -9.27 -11.14
CA TYR A 40 -14.43 -8.09 -10.45
C TYR A 40 -15.38 -7.62 -9.33
N ALA A 41 -16.67 -7.54 -9.61
CA ALA A 41 -17.64 -7.08 -8.64
C ALA A 41 -17.71 -8.00 -7.42
N VAL A 42 -17.70 -9.33 -7.65
CA VAL A 42 -17.58 -10.31 -6.57
C VAL A 42 -16.29 -10.09 -5.81
N TRP A 43 -15.16 -9.90 -6.48
CA TRP A 43 -13.86 -9.71 -5.84
C TRP A 43 -13.80 -8.50 -4.88
N GLN A 44 -14.38 -7.38 -5.31
CA GLN A 44 -14.44 -6.13 -4.53
C GLN A 44 -15.60 -6.10 -3.53
N LEU A 45 -16.57 -7.02 -3.65
CA LEU A 45 -17.76 -7.03 -2.82
C LEU A 45 -17.39 -7.16 -1.34
N VAL A 46 -17.94 -6.32 -0.48
CA VAL A 46 -17.96 -6.54 0.98
C VAL A 46 -19.35 -7.03 1.37
N TYR A 47 -19.42 -8.20 1.98
CA TYR A 47 -20.71 -8.79 2.35
C TYR A 47 -21.31 -8.06 3.56
N PRO A 48 -22.61 -7.74 3.57
CA PRO A 48 -23.25 -7.18 4.77
C PRO A 48 -23.19 -8.15 5.95
N ASP A 49 -22.53 -7.77 7.04
CA ASP A 49 -22.26 -8.64 8.20
C ASP A 49 -23.49 -9.34 8.77
N SER A 50 -24.63 -8.63 8.85
CA SER A 50 -25.89 -9.19 9.38
C SER A 50 -26.43 -10.31 8.50
N LEU A 51 -26.28 -10.19 7.18
CA LEU A 51 -26.73 -11.17 6.20
C LEU A 51 -25.75 -12.34 6.09
N LEU A 52 -24.45 -12.06 6.17
CA LEU A 52 -23.43 -13.11 6.19
C LEU A 52 -23.60 -14.03 7.41
N LYS A 53 -23.80 -13.45 8.60
CA LYS A 53 -24.04 -14.21 9.84
C LYS A 53 -25.35 -15.00 9.81
N ALA A 54 -26.34 -14.49 9.10
CA ALA A 54 -27.63 -15.15 8.92
C ALA A 54 -27.64 -16.14 7.74
N ASP A 55 -26.52 -16.31 7.04
CA ASP A 55 -26.38 -17.16 5.85
C ASP A 55 -27.40 -16.85 4.75
N ILE A 56 -27.70 -15.56 4.57
CA ILE A 56 -28.68 -15.09 3.59
C ILE A 56 -27.95 -14.81 2.28
N ALA A 57 -28.30 -15.56 1.24
CA ALA A 57 -27.85 -15.35 -0.13
C ALA A 57 -28.79 -14.43 -0.92
N GLY A 58 -28.32 -13.94 -2.06
CA GLY A 58 -29.14 -13.13 -2.96
C GLY A 58 -28.41 -12.66 -4.21
N GLU A 59 -28.95 -11.61 -4.82
CA GLU A 59 -28.45 -11.08 -6.08
C GLU A 59 -28.77 -9.59 -6.18
N ALA A 60 -27.92 -8.84 -6.86
CA ALA A 60 -28.21 -7.50 -7.35
C ALA A 60 -28.01 -7.43 -8.87
N VAL A 61 -28.99 -6.86 -9.56
CA VAL A 61 -28.93 -6.52 -10.98
C VAL A 61 -28.61 -5.04 -11.09
N CYS A 62 -27.47 -4.73 -11.69
CA CYS A 62 -26.93 -3.40 -11.80
C CYS A 62 -27.05 -2.91 -13.24
N THR A 63 -27.75 -1.80 -13.46
CA THR A 63 -27.88 -1.13 -14.74
C THR A 63 -27.20 0.23 -14.68
N LEU A 64 -26.12 0.40 -15.46
CA LEU A 64 -25.33 1.63 -15.47
C LEU A 64 -25.40 2.29 -16.84
N ARG A 65 -25.62 3.61 -16.86
CA ARG A 65 -25.42 4.43 -18.05
C ARG A 65 -24.03 5.04 -18.01
N ILE A 66 -23.21 4.67 -18.98
CA ILE A 66 -21.84 5.16 -19.17
C ILE A 66 -21.87 6.12 -20.35
N ASP A 67 -21.36 7.34 -20.15
CA ASP A 67 -21.32 8.32 -21.23
C ASP A 67 -20.12 8.10 -22.17
N SER A 68 -20.04 8.90 -23.23
CA SER A 68 -18.93 8.90 -24.18
C SER A 68 -17.54 9.22 -23.59
N LEU A 69 -17.44 9.63 -22.33
CA LEU A 69 -16.17 9.85 -21.62
C LEU A 69 -15.81 8.69 -20.68
N GLY A 70 -16.65 7.64 -20.60
CA GLY A 70 -16.46 6.57 -19.64
C GLY A 70 -16.94 6.91 -18.23
N ILE A 71 -17.73 7.97 -18.05
CA ILE A 71 -18.22 8.37 -16.74
C ILE A 71 -19.60 7.73 -16.49
N VAL A 72 -19.77 7.08 -15.35
CA VAL A 72 -21.08 6.58 -14.90
C VAL A 72 -21.97 7.77 -14.55
N ARG A 73 -23.01 8.00 -15.36
CA ARG A 73 -23.95 9.12 -15.16
C ARG A 73 -25.14 8.74 -14.31
N ASN A 74 -25.72 7.58 -14.58
CA ASN A 74 -26.87 7.05 -13.85
C ASN A 74 -26.60 5.59 -13.46
N LYS A 75 -27.06 5.21 -12.27
CA LYS A 75 -27.04 3.83 -11.77
C LYS A 75 -28.42 3.46 -11.26
N TYR A 76 -28.88 2.26 -11.60
CA TYR A 76 -30.09 1.66 -11.08
C TYR A 76 -29.78 0.24 -10.63
N ILE A 77 -30.17 -0.09 -9.39
CA ILE A 77 -29.82 -1.35 -8.75
C ILE A 77 -31.09 -1.97 -8.19
N GLU A 78 -31.46 -3.13 -8.71
CA GLU A 78 -32.51 -3.97 -8.15
C GLU A 78 -31.84 -5.13 -7.43
N ALA A 79 -32.15 -5.33 -6.15
CA ALA A 79 -31.56 -6.42 -5.38
C ALA A 79 -32.61 -7.16 -4.56
N THR A 80 -32.34 -8.43 -4.27
CA THR A 80 -33.21 -9.25 -3.42
C THR A 80 -33.25 -8.77 -1.98
N HIS A 81 -32.31 -7.90 -1.56
CA HIS A 81 -32.29 -7.27 -0.25
C HIS A 81 -31.72 -5.83 -0.32
N PRO A 82 -32.25 -4.85 0.45
CA PRO A 82 -31.74 -3.46 0.43
C PRO A 82 -30.25 -3.33 0.75
N LEU A 83 -29.74 -4.13 1.70
CA LEU A 83 -28.30 -4.15 2.02
C LEU A 83 -27.43 -4.70 0.87
N PHE A 84 -27.97 -5.59 0.02
CA PHE A 84 -27.27 -6.03 -1.18
C PHE A 84 -27.22 -4.93 -2.22
N ALA A 85 -28.32 -4.17 -2.39
CA ALA A 85 -28.31 -3.00 -3.26
C ALA A 85 -27.24 -1.98 -2.79
N LYS A 86 -27.11 -1.76 -1.47
CA LYS A 86 -26.08 -0.87 -0.94
C LYS A 86 -24.66 -1.38 -1.17
N ALA A 87 -24.39 -2.65 -0.88
CA ALA A 87 -23.07 -3.24 -1.12
C ALA A 87 -22.70 -3.24 -2.62
N ALA A 88 -23.67 -3.50 -3.51
CA ALA A 88 -23.48 -3.38 -4.95
C ALA A 88 -23.17 -1.94 -5.38
N GLU A 89 -23.84 -0.96 -4.79
CA GLU A 89 -23.58 0.46 -5.02
C GLU A 89 -22.14 0.83 -4.66
N ASP A 90 -21.65 0.39 -3.50
CA ASP A 90 -20.29 0.67 -3.03
C ASP A 90 -19.23 0.07 -3.98
N VAL A 91 -19.49 -1.13 -4.51
CA VAL A 91 -18.65 -1.73 -5.57
C VAL A 91 -18.64 -0.85 -6.82
N ILE A 92 -19.80 -0.39 -7.29
CA ILE A 92 -19.92 0.46 -8.48
C ILE A 92 -19.22 1.80 -8.31
N GLU A 93 -19.26 2.40 -7.11
CA GLU A 93 -18.55 3.66 -6.81
C GLU A 93 -17.02 3.51 -6.88
N GLY A 94 -16.52 2.28 -6.68
CA GLY A 94 -15.14 1.91 -6.92
C GLY A 94 -14.80 1.67 -8.40
N MET A 95 -15.79 1.55 -9.29
CA MET A 95 -15.57 1.27 -10.72
C MET A 95 -15.39 2.57 -11.51
N ARG A 96 -14.19 3.15 -11.49
CA ARG A 96 -13.91 4.47 -12.08
C ARG A 96 -13.31 4.44 -13.48
N GLU A 97 -12.84 3.29 -13.93
CA GLU A 97 -12.06 3.12 -15.16
C GLU A 97 -12.87 2.53 -16.32
N TRP A 98 -14.10 2.99 -16.49
CA TRP A 98 -14.90 2.55 -17.62
C TRP A 98 -14.37 3.12 -18.93
N GLN A 99 -14.25 2.26 -19.92
CA GLN A 99 -14.11 2.66 -21.31
C GLN A 99 -15.50 2.77 -21.94
N PRO A 100 -15.80 3.87 -22.64
CA PRO A 100 -17.08 4.06 -23.30
C PRO A 100 -17.29 3.02 -24.41
N ALA A 101 -18.56 2.80 -24.75
CA ALA A 101 -18.89 1.99 -25.91
C ALA A 101 -18.44 2.70 -27.20
N LYS A 102 -18.03 1.92 -28.21
CA LYS A 102 -17.66 2.46 -29.52
C LYS A 102 -18.67 2.05 -30.58
N LYS A 103 -19.08 3.00 -31.41
CA LYS A 103 -19.91 2.75 -32.61
C LYS A 103 -19.25 3.40 -33.80
N ALA A 104 -18.85 2.58 -34.78
CA ALA A 104 -18.08 3.02 -35.94
C ALA A 104 -16.86 3.89 -35.55
N GLY A 105 -16.14 3.46 -34.51
CA GLY A 105 -14.93 4.13 -34.00
C GLY A 105 -15.15 5.39 -33.18
N ARG A 106 -16.40 5.82 -32.93
CA ARG A 106 -16.72 6.96 -32.06
C ARG A 106 -17.22 6.48 -30.70
N ASP A 107 -16.76 7.13 -29.65
CA ASP A 107 -17.23 6.91 -28.29
C ASP A 107 -18.68 7.40 -28.16
N ILE A 108 -19.53 6.56 -27.58
CA ILE A 108 -20.96 6.82 -27.44
C ILE A 108 -21.44 6.47 -26.04
N ASP A 109 -22.50 7.15 -25.63
CA ASP A 109 -23.28 6.78 -24.46
C ASP A 109 -23.87 5.38 -24.66
N SER A 110 -23.80 4.56 -23.60
CA SER A 110 -24.33 3.20 -23.61
C SER A 110 -24.78 2.78 -22.22
N THR A 111 -25.58 1.72 -22.18
CA THR A 111 -26.06 1.10 -20.95
C THR A 111 -25.45 -0.29 -20.83
N VAL A 112 -24.87 -0.60 -19.68
CA VAL A 112 -24.42 -1.95 -19.32
C VAL A 112 -25.30 -2.50 -18.22
N VAL A 113 -25.60 -3.78 -18.31
CA VAL A 113 -26.30 -4.54 -17.27
C VAL A 113 -25.42 -5.70 -16.84
N PHE A 114 -25.24 -5.87 -15.55
CA PHE A 114 -24.51 -7.01 -14.99
C PHE A 114 -25.09 -7.41 -13.64
N HIS A 115 -24.75 -8.61 -13.22
CA HIS A 115 -25.28 -9.25 -12.03
C HIS A 115 -24.17 -9.40 -10.99
N ILE A 116 -24.48 -9.13 -9.73
CA ILE A 116 -23.61 -9.37 -8.58
C ILE A 116 -24.27 -10.44 -7.71
N PRO A 117 -23.77 -11.69 -7.73
CA PRO A 117 -24.27 -12.72 -6.85
C PRO A 117 -23.76 -12.49 -5.42
N PHE A 118 -24.67 -12.58 -4.45
CA PHE A 118 -24.36 -12.58 -3.02
C PHE A 118 -24.44 -14.01 -2.52
N ASN A 119 -23.29 -14.66 -2.44
CA ASN A 119 -23.15 -16.03 -1.95
C ASN A 119 -22.22 -16.07 -0.72
N PRO A 120 -22.74 -16.39 0.48
CA PRO A 120 -21.96 -16.45 1.72
C PRO A 120 -20.75 -17.39 1.64
N ASP A 121 -20.90 -18.57 1.03
CA ASP A 121 -19.83 -19.58 0.92
C ASP A 121 -18.70 -19.08 0.02
N ILE A 122 -19.04 -18.56 -1.16
CA ILE A 122 -18.05 -18.03 -2.12
C ILE A 122 -17.32 -16.84 -1.49
N TYR A 123 -18.04 -15.96 -0.81
CA TYR A 123 -17.44 -14.82 -0.12
C TYR A 123 -16.49 -15.28 0.99
N SER A 124 -16.93 -16.20 1.85
CA SER A 124 -16.14 -16.70 2.98
C SER A 124 -14.88 -17.43 2.52
N ASP A 125 -14.99 -18.27 1.48
CA ASP A 125 -13.83 -18.93 0.86
C ASP A 125 -12.84 -17.90 0.32
N ARG A 126 -13.30 -16.90 -0.44
CA ARG A 126 -12.43 -15.83 -0.95
C ARG A 126 -11.71 -15.10 0.19
N ILE A 127 -12.43 -14.67 1.22
CA ILE A 127 -11.81 -13.98 2.37
C ILE A 127 -10.78 -14.89 3.05
N TRP A 128 -11.08 -16.17 3.23
CA TRP A 128 -10.14 -17.13 3.81
C TRP A 128 -8.88 -17.32 2.96
N ARG A 129 -9.02 -17.45 1.63
CA ARG A 129 -7.89 -17.58 0.70
C ARG A 129 -6.95 -16.37 0.74
N GLN A 130 -7.55 -15.19 0.85
CA GLN A 130 -6.84 -13.92 0.91
C GLN A 130 -6.08 -13.69 2.23
N GLN A 131 -6.36 -14.46 3.29
CA GLN A 131 -5.70 -14.23 4.57
C GLN A 131 -4.22 -14.63 4.54
N GLN A 132 -3.38 -13.63 4.80
CA GLN A 132 -2.02 -13.83 5.28
C GLN A 132 -2.07 -13.81 6.81
N VAL A 133 -1.68 -14.90 7.46
CA VAL A 133 -1.93 -15.08 8.91
C VAL A 133 -0.63 -14.88 9.67
N LEU A 134 -0.57 -13.78 10.43
CA LEU A 134 0.54 -13.43 11.29
C LEU A 134 0.20 -13.78 12.75
N GLU A 135 1.04 -14.60 13.37
CA GLU A 135 0.84 -15.08 14.74
C GLU A 135 2.10 -14.88 15.57
N SER A 136 1.95 -14.38 16.79
CA SER A 136 3.08 -14.24 17.71
C SER A 136 3.53 -15.61 18.21
N CYS A 137 4.85 -15.83 18.31
CA CYS A 137 5.35 -17.01 19.01
C CYS A 137 4.95 -16.94 20.50
N ARG A 138 4.60 -18.09 21.09
CA ARG A 138 4.15 -18.17 22.49
C ARG A 138 5.26 -17.79 23.47
N GLY A 139 4.88 -17.27 24.63
CA GLY A 139 5.80 -16.99 25.75
C GLY A 139 6.60 -15.69 25.65
N GLN A 140 6.23 -14.79 24.73
CA GLN A 140 6.89 -13.49 24.54
C GLN A 140 6.12 -12.40 25.29
N PHE A 141 6.58 -12.07 26.50
CA PHE A 141 5.97 -11.02 27.32
C PHE A 141 6.69 -9.69 27.08
N VAL A 142 5.97 -8.77 26.42
CA VAL A 142 6.42 -7.42 26.04
C VAL A 142 5.34 -6.39 26.38
N ASP A 143 5.73 -5.14 26.53
CA ASP A 143 4.83 -4.01 26.79
C ASP A 143 4.09 -3.59 25.50
N SER A 144 4.78 -3.67 24.37
CA SER A 144 4.19 -3.44 23.04
C SER A 144 4.78 -4.38 22.00
N MET A 145 3.93 -4.85 21.08
CA MET A 145 4.35 -5.68 19.94
C MET A 145 5.00 -4.82 18.85
N PRO A 146 5.75 -5.43 17.91
CA PRO A 146 6.23 -4.72 16.73
C PRO A 146 5.09 -4.08 15.93
N VAL A 147 5.32 -2.88 15.43
CA VAL A 147 4.34 -2.16 14.61
C VAL A 147 4.78 -2.23 13.15
N PHE A 148 3.89 -2.77 12.33
CA PHE A 148 4.05 -2.81 10.88
C PHE A 148 3.56 -1.50 10.27
N PRO A 149 4.20 -1.00 9.20
CA PRO A 149 3.77 0.23 8.56
C PRO A 149 2.45 0.10 7.78
N ASP A 150 2.08 -1.13 7.43
CA ASP A 150 0.80 -1.45 6.81
C ASP A 150 0.30 -2.84 7.23
N ASP A 151 -0.89 -3.21 6.76
CA ASP A 151 -1.42 -4.54 6.99
C ASP A 151 -0.54 -5.63 6.37
N ILE A 152 -0.52 -6.80 7.01
CA ILE A 152 0.38 -7.89 6.61
C ILE A 152 0.11 -8.40 5.20
N ARG A 153 -1.16 -8.36 4.73
CA ARG A 153 -1.50 -8.81 3.38
C ARG A 153 -0.89 -7.86 2.37
N SER A 154 -1.00 -6.55 2.55
CA SER A 154 -0.38 -5.56 1.67
C SER A 154 1.14 -5.69 1.62
N LEU A 155 1.80 -5.95 2.75
CA LEU A 155 3.25 -6.18 2.78
C LEU A 155 3.67 -7.45 2.04
N VAL A 156 2.91 -8.54 2.18
CA VAL A 156 3.16 -9.81 1.49
C VAL A 156 2.89 -9.68 -0.02
N MET A 157 1.67 -9.27 -0.40
CA MET A 157 1.27 -9.10 -1.80
C MET A 157 2.12 -8.04 -2.50
N GLY A 158 2.51 -7.01 -1.75
CA GLY A 158 3.37 -5.92 -2.19
C GLY A 158 4.70 -6.36 -2.78
N ASN A 159 5.24 -7.45 -2.22
CA ASN A 159 6.52 -8.02 -2.58
C ASN A 159 6.39 -9.35 -3.34
N MET A 160 5.18 -9.91 -3.51
CA MET A 160 4.99 -11.25 -4.06
C MET A 160 5.30 -11.33 -5.56
N GLY A 161 6.12 -12.30 -5.93
CA GLY A 161 6.28 -12.80 -7.29
C GLY A 161 5.70 -14.20 -7.46
N TRP A 162 5.56 -14.65 -8.70
CA TRP A 162 5.09 -16.00 -9.02
C TRP A 162 6.22 -16.85 -9.62
N PRO A 163 6.92 -17.67 -8.81
CA PRO A 163 8.14 -18.35 -9.25
C PRO A 163 7.89 -19.61 -10.10
N ASP A 164 6.67 -20.14 -10.17
CA ASP A 164 6.33 -21.34 -10.94
C ASP A 164 4.91 -21.24 -11.53
N ASP A 165 4.83 -21.04 -12.85
CA ASP A 165 3.57 -20.86 -13.56
C ASP A 165 2.69 -22.11 -13.60
N LYS A 166 3.23 -23.29 -13.31
CA LYS A 166 2.50 -24.58 -13.31
C LYS A 166 1.78 -24.84 -12.00
N VAL A 167 2.00 -24.00 -10.99
CA VAL A 167 1.41 -24.13 -9.67
C VAL A 167 0.41 -22.99 -9.51
N ASP A 168 -0.85 -23.34 -9.24
CA ASP A 168 -1.91 -22.35 -9.02
C ASP A 168 -2.00 -21.89 -7.56
N LYS A 169 -1.54 -22.74 -6.64
CA LYS A 169 -1.55 -22.45 -5.20
C LYS A 169 -0.42 -23.11 -4.44
N ALA A 170 0.08 -22.41 -3.43
CA ALA A 170 1.04 -22.92 -2.48
C ALA A 170 0.86 -22.26 -1.11
N VAL A 171 1.39 -22.88 -0.05
CA VAL A 171 1.41 -22.33 1.29
C VAL A 171 2.81 -22.50 1.87
N ALA A 172 3.34 -21.44 2.48
CA ALA A 172 4.58 -21.46 3.23
C ALA A 172 4.36 -20.85 4.62
N ILE A 173 4.70 -21.59 5.68
CA ILE A 173 4.68 -21.11 7.06
C ILE A 173 6.12 -20.77 7.44
N CYS A 174 6.37 -19.49 7.64
CA CYS A 174 7.68 -18.98 8.00
C CYS A 174 7.73 -18.59 9.48
N ARG A 175 8.88 -18.81 10.12
CA ARG A 175 9.25 -18.15 11.37
C ARG A 175 10.30 -17.09 11.09
N PHE A 176 10.18 -15.92 11.70
CA PHE A 176 11.19 -14.87 11.62
C PHE A 176 11.23 -14.07 12.93
N THR A 177 12.31 -13.31 13.10
CA THR A 177 12.53 -12.42 14.23
C THR A 177 12.57 -10.98 13.74
N VAL A 178 11.82 -10.08 14.37
CA VAL A 178 12.04 -8.62 14.28
C VAL A 178 13.06 -8.26 15.36
N ASN A 179 14.22 -7.72 14.99
CA ASN A 179 15.26 -7.36 15.94
C ASN A 179 14.98 -6.02 16.65
N GLU A 180 15.88 -5.60 17.54
CA GLU A 180 15.79 -4.35 18.30
C GLU A 180 15.85 -3.09 17.44
N ASN A 181 16.39 -3.20 16.22
CA ASN A 181 16.39 -2.13 15.23
C ASN A 181 15.12 -2.13 14.38
N GLY A 182 14.25 -3.14 14.49
CA GLY A 182 13.06 -3.27 13.67
C GLY A 182 13.28 -3.97 12.32
N GLU A 183 14.43 -4.62 12.13
CA GLU A 183 14.75 -5.36 10.91
C GLU A 183 14.33 -6.82 11.04
N ILE A 184 13.93 -7.44 9.93
CA ILE A 184 13.60 -8.86 9.90
C ILE A 184 14.86 -9.69 9.69
N MET A 185 15.05 -10.69 10.55
CA MET A 185 16.15 -11.64 10.49
C MET A 185 15.71 -13.05 10.90
N ASN A 186 16.66 -14.01 10.87
CA ASN A 186 16.42 -15.40 11.27
C ASN A 186 15.24 -16.07 10.54
N ILE A 187 15.00 -15.70 9.29
CA ILE A 187 13.88 -16.19 8.48
C ILE A 187 14.09 -17.68 8.19
N ARG A 188 13.09 -18.52 8.47
CA ARG A 188 13.11 -19.96 8.19
C ARG A 188 11.71 -20.43 7.79
N VAL A 189 11.64 -21.30 6.79
CA VAL A 189 10.39 -22.00 6.45
C VAL A 189 10.26 -23.23 7.36
N ILE A 190 9.17 -23.26 8.13
CA ILE A 190 8.86 -24.35 9.05
C ILE A 190 8.10 -25.46 8.33
N LYS A 191 7.19 -25.06 7.43
CA LYS A 191 6.39 -25.98 6.63
C LYS A 191 6.06 -25.31 5.31
N GLY A 192 6.25 -26.03 4.22
CA GLY A 192 5.96 -25.59 2.87
C GLY A 192 5.21 -26.65 2.10
N THR A 193 4.40 -26.23 1.12
CA THR A 193 3.79 -27.16 0.15
C THR A 193 4.57 -27.21 -1.16
N HIS A 194 5.48 -26.25 -1.43
CA HIS A 194 6.23 -26.20 -2.67
C HIS A 194 7.58 -25.44 -2.52
N PRO A 195 8.74 -26.04 -2.86
CA PRO A 195 10.06 -25.45 -2.61
C PRO A 195 10.32 -24.10 -3.30
N ALA A 196 9.75 -23.86 -4.48
CA ALA A 196 9.90 -22.58 -5.16
C ALA A 196 9.22 -21.44 -4.40
N PHE A 197 8.04 -21.71 -3.82
CA PHE A 197 7.29 -20.75 -3.02
C PHE A 197 7.86 -20.59 -1.61
N ASP A 198 8.53 -21.61 -1.08
CA ASP A 198 9.29 -21.51 0.18
C ASP A 198 10.44 -20.50 0.05
N LYS A 199 11.18 -20.55 -1.07
CA LYS A 199 12.23 -19.55 -1.37
C LYS A 199 11.63 -18.16 -1.58
N GLU A 200 10.48 -18.08 -2.25
CA GLU A 200 9.79 -16.81 -2.46
C GLU A 200 9.30 -16.20 -1.15
N ALA A 201 8.78 -17.01 -0.22
CA ALA A 201 8.39 -16.56 1.11
C ALA A 201 9.57 -15.96 1.89
N ILE A 202 10.75 -16.57 1.82
CA ILE A 202 11.98 -16.01 2.39
C ILE A 202 12.33 -14.68 1.72
N ARG A 203 12.29 -14.62 0.38
CA ARG A 203 12.59 -13.39 -0.39
C ARG A 203 11.64 -12.25 -0.04
N ILE A 204 10.35 -12.53 0.11
CA ILE A 204 9.34 -11.56 0.52
C ILE A 204 9.70 -11.00 1.90
N LEU A 205 9.93 -11.85 2.90
CA LEU A 205 10.30 -11.42 4.26
C LEU A 205 11.64 -10.66 4.31
N SER A 206 12.62 -11.02 3.47
CA SER A 206 13.88 -10.27 3.36
C SER A 206 13.70 -8.86 2.77
N ASN A 207 12.61 -8.60 2.05
CA ASN A 207 12.30 -7.32 1.42
C ASN A 207 11.25 -6.50 2.19
N PHE A 208 10.84 -6.97 3.37
CA PHE A 208 9.93 -6.22 4.23
C PHE A 208 10.56 -4.89 4.67
N PRO A 209 9.75 -3.85 4.83
CA PRO A 209 10.23 -2.58 5.36
C PRO A 209 10.65 -2.73 6.81
N ARG A 210 11.43 -1.76 7.31
CA ARG A 210 11.78 -1.66 8.73
C ARG A 210 10.51 -1.41 9.55
N LEU A 211 10.39 -2.11 10.67
CA LEU A 211 9.27 -2.06 11.61
C LEU A 211 9.64 -1.23 12.84
N ILE A 212 8.66 -0.79 13.62
CA ILE A 212 8.94 -0.36 14.99
C ILE A 212 9.07 -1.64 15.83
N PRO A 213 10.17 -1.83 16.59
CA PRO A 213 10.42 -3.06 17.33
C PRO A 213 9.44 -3.24 18.51
N ALA A 214 9.43 -4.44 19.09
CA ALA A 214 8.74 -4.68 20.35
C ALA A 214 9.45 -3.94 21.49
N MET A 215 8.69 -3.51 22.50
CA MET A 215 9.24 -2.83 23.67
C MET A 215 9.03 -3.64 24.93
N LYS A 216 10.05 -3.67 25.79
CA LYS A 216 9.96 -4.21 27.15
C LYS A 216 10.79 -3.37 28.11
N ASN A 217 10.18 -2.89 29.18
CA ASN A 217 10.78 -1.96 30.14
C ASN A 217 11.41 -0.75 29.41
N SER A 218 10.68 -0.19 28.45
CA SER A 218 11.13 0.95 27.61
C SER A 218 12.38 0.70 26.77
N LYS A 219 12.82 -0.56 26.61
CA LYS A 219 13.91 -0.94 25.70
C LYS A 219 13.39 -1.78 24.54
N PRO A 220 13.92 -1.59 23.32
CA PRO A 220 13.58 -2.46 22.21
C PRO A 220 14.08 -3.88 22.49
N VAL A 221 13.29 -4.88 22.13
CA VAL A 221 13.62 -6.31 22.30
C VAL A 221 13.27 -7.09 21.04
N PRO A 222 13.99 -8.19 20.73
CA PRO A 222 13.63 -9.07 19.63
C PRO A 222 12.25 -9.70 19.82
N TYR A 223 11.53 -9.92 18.72
CA TYR A 223 10.20 -10.51 18.73
C TYR A 223 9.97 -11.46 17.56
N ASP A 224 9.55 -12.68 17.86
CA ASP A 224 9.36 -13.76 16.90
C ASP A 224 7.90 -13.88 16.45
N TYR A 225 7.72 -14.05 15.14
CA TYR A 225 6.43 -14.31 14.51
C TYR A 225 6.46 -15.62 13.71
N PHE A 226 5.29 -16.24 13.60
CA PHE A 226 4.93 -17.11 12.49
C PHE A 226 4.13 -16.31 11.47
N LEU A 227 4.44 -16.47 10.19
CA LEU A 227 3.63 -15.95 9.09
C LEU A 227 3.29 -17.08 8.14
N THR A 228 2.01 -17.40 8.07
CA THR A 228 1.46 -18.30 7.04
C THR A 228 1.18 -17.47 5.79
N MET A 229 2.03 -17.66 4.79
CA MET A 229 1.87 -17.07 3.46
C MET A 229 1.09 -18.02 2.57
N ARG A 230 -0.08 -17.56 2.12
CA ARG A 230 -0.90 -18.23 1.11
C ARG A 230 -0.62 -17.61 -0.25
N PHE A 231 -0.20 -18.44 -1.19
CA PHE A 231 -0.01 -18.09 -2.60
C PHE A 231 -1.20 -18.63 -3.38
N TRP A 232 -1.95 -17.72 -4.00
CA TRP A 232 -3.07 -18.02 -4.88
C TRP A 232 -2.91 -17.17 -6.13
N LYS A 233 -2.79 -17.82 -7.30
CA LYS A 233 -2.46 -17.14 -8.55
C LYS A 233 -3.51 -16.10 -8.91
N GLU A 234 -4.77 -16.51 -8.82
CA GLU A 234 -5.94 -15.64 -9.00
C GLU A 234 -5.88 -14.41 -8.08
N ASP A 235 -5.62 -14.60 -6.78
CA ASP A 235 -5.51 -13.50 -5.83
C ASP A 235 -4.42 -12.49 -6.20
N LEU A 236 -3.28 -12.97 -6.73
CA LEU A 236 -2.19 -12.11 -7.18
C LEU A 236 -2.57 -11.36 -8.46
N GLU A 237 -3.19 -12.02 -9.43
CA GLU A 237 -3.65 -11.40 -10.69
C GLU A 237 -4.63 -10.25 -10.43
N HIS A 238 -5.63 -10.48 -9.57
CA HIS A 238 -6.57 -9.42 -9.16
C HIS A 238 -5.89 -8.27 -8.42
N TYR A 239 -4.93 -8.57 -7.55
CA TYR A 239 -4.19 -7.56 -6.80
C TYR A 239 -3.31 -6.70 -7.72
N LEU A 240 -2.64 -7.30 -8.69
CA LEU A 240 -1.82 -6.60 -9.68
C LEU A 240 -2.67 -5.71 -10.59
N LEU A 241 -3.82 -6.22 -11.06
CA LEU A 241 -4.76 -5.43 -11.85
C LEU A 241 -5.24 -4.20 -11.05
N TYR A 242 -5.73 -4.41 -9.82
CA TYR A 242 -6.17 -3.32 -8.96
C TYR A 242 -5.08 -2.25 -8.75
N ARG A 243 -3.82 -2.68 -8.58
CA ARG A 243 -2.68 -1.77 -8.45
C ARG A 243 -2.44 -0.94 -9.71
N GLU A 244 -2.45 -1.57 -10.88
CA GLU A 244 -2.25 -0.90 -12.17
C GLU A 244 -3.32 0.18 -12.40
N CYS A 245 -4.58 -0.22 -12.26
CA CYS A 245 -5.76 0.63 -12.24
C CYS A 245 -5.59 1.86 -11.33
N ALA A 246 -5.34 1.63 -10.03
CA ALA A 246 -5.24 2.70 -9.05
C ALA A 246 -3.98 3.58 -9.22
N GLN A 247 -2.91 3.08 -9.84
CA GLN A 247 -1.73 3.89 -10.14
C GLN A 247 -2.03 4.97 -11.18
N GLU A 248 -2.84 4.68 -12.20
CA GLU A 248 -3.24 5.66 -13.20
C GLU A 248 -4.03 6.83 -12.57
N ASP A 249 -4.85 6.53 -11.56
CA ASP A 249 -5.61 7.53 -10.81
C ASP A 249 -4.71 8.41 -9.92
N LEU A 250 -3.68 7.80 -9.33
CA LEU A 250 -2.69 8.50 -8.53
C LEU A 250 -1.91 9.52 -9.36
N GLU A 251 -1.53 9.16 -10.58
CA GLU A 251 -0.82 10.04 -11.51
C GLU A 251 -1.65 11.26 -11.93
N LYS A 252 -2.98 11.16 -11.88
CA LYS A 252 -3.92 12.24 -12.21
C LYS A 252 -4.22 13.17 -11.02
N THR A 253 -3.89 12.75 -9.79
CA THR A 253 -4.30 13.45 -8.55
C THR A 253 -3.11 14.07 -7.83
N THR A 254 -3.26 15.30 -7.33
CA THR A 254 -2.28 15.90 -6.40
C THR A 254 -2.45 15.27 -5.02
N TRP A 255 -1.79 14.14 -4.79
CA TRP A 255 -1.79 13.44 -3.50
C TRP A 255 -0.46 13.64 -2.77
N GLU A 256 -0.50 13.80 -1.45
CA GLU A 256 0.69 13.80 -0.60
C GLU A 256 0.97 12.38 -0.12
N PRO A 257 1.95 11.67 -0.71
CA PRO A 257 2.21 10.27 -0.40
C PRO A 257 2.99 10.10 0.91
N TYR A 258 3.26 11.17 1.65
CA TYR A 258 4.09 11.14 2.85
C TYR A 258 3.43 11.83 4.04
N ARG A 259 3.82 11.38 5.22
CA ARG A 259 3.58 12.06 6.49
C ARG A 259 4.93 12.25 7.17
N TYR A 260 5.26 13.49 7.49
CA TYR A 260 6.44 13.81 8.29
C TYR A 260 6.19 13.48 9.76
N SER A 261 7.26 13.12 10.47
CA SER A 261 7.26 13.08 11.93
C SER A 261 6.89 14.45 12.51
N SER A 262 6.18 14.44 13.63
CA SER A 262 5.72 15.65 14.31
C SER A 262 5.88 15.48 15.82
N TYR A 263 6.38 16.53 16.47
CA TYR A 263 6.46 16.58 17.92
C TYR A 263 5.05 16.64 18.53
N PRO A 264 4.78 16.01 19.68
CA PRO A 264 3.50 16.16 20.36
C PRO A 264 3.16 17.64 20.64
N GLY A 265 2.04 18.12 20.11
CA GLY A 265 1.67 19.56 20.18
C GLY A 265 2.33 20.45 19.12
N GLY A 266 3.05 19.86 18.16
CA GLY A 266 3.65 20.54 17.02
C GLY A 266 4.89 21.37 17.36
N THR A 267 5.35 22.14 16.38
CA THR A 267 6.58 22.96 16.47
C THR A 267 6.50 24.03 17.55
N VAL A 268 5.30 24.54 17.85
CA VAL A 268 5.06 25.52 18.91
C VAL A 268 5.37 24.92 20.29
N ALA A 269 4.86 23.72 20.57
CA ALA A 269 5.11 23.03 21.83
C ALA A 269 6.60 22.70 22.02
N LEU A 270 7.27 22.27 20.94
CA LEU A 270 8.72 22.03 20.96
C LEU A 270 9.51 23.30 21.27
N THR A 271 9.14 24.42 20.64
CA THR A 271 9.79 25.72 20.88
C THR A 271 9.59 26.17 22.33
N GLN A 272 8.38 26.00 22.87
CA GLN A 272 8.08 26.31 24.27
C GLN A 272 8.90 25.44 25.22
N PHE A 273 9.03 24.15 24.94
CA PHE A 273 9.86 23.24 25.72
C PHE A 273 11.33 23.67 25.71
N ILE A 274 11.88 24.00 24.54
CA ILE A 274 13.26 24.46 24.41
C ILE A 274 13.47 25.72 25.26
N ASN A 275 12.60 26.72 25.10
CA ASN A 275 12.73 28.00 25.81
C ASN A 275 12.58 27.86 27.33
N SER A 276 11.73 26.96 27.83
CA SER A 276 11.55 26.76 29.27
C SER A 276 12.69 26.00 29.94
N HIS A 277 13.46 25.22 29.18
CA HIS A 277 14.60 24.45 29.69
C HIS A 277 15.96 25.08 29.36
N LEU A 278 15.98 26.17 28.58
CA LEU A 278 17.17 26.91 28.21
C LEU A 278 17.72 27.68 29.41
N LYS A 279 19.00 27.47 29.72
CA LYS A 279 19.71 28.15 30.80
C LYS A 279 20.72 29.14 30.24
N ILE A 280 20.42 30.43 30.36
CA ILE A 280 21.34 31.51 29.99
C ILE A 280 22.21 31.85 31.19
N THR A 281 23.51 31.54 31.11
CA THR A 281 24.45 31.81 32.21
C THR A 281 25.08 33.22 32.10
N PRO A 282 25.61 33.79 33.21
CA PRO A 282 26.31 35.07 33.17
C PRO A 282 27.53 35.06 32.24
N GLU A 283 28.23 33.94 32.12
CA GLU A 283 29.39 33.78 31.23
C GLU A 283 28.97 33.88 29.77
N MET A 284 27.83 33.30 29.40
CA MET A 284 27.26 33.45 28.05
C MET A 284 26.95 34.92 27.75
N LYS A 285 26.39 35.66 28.71
CA LYS A 285 26.11 37.09 28.56
C LYS A 285 27.38 37.92 28.42
N ALA A 286 28.44 37.56 29.15
CA ALA A 286 29.73 38.24 29.09
C ALA A 286 30.41 38.14 27.71
N THR A 287 30.08 37.13 26.90
CA THR A 287 30.58 37.04 25.51
C THR A 287 30.01 38.15 24.61
N GLY A 288 28.88 38.76 24.98
CA GLY A 288 28.17 39.75 24.16
C GLY A 288 27.53 39.21 22.88
N LYS A 289 27.59 37.89 22.64
CA LYS A 289 27.09 37.25 21.40
C LYS A 289 25.63 36.83 21.53
N GLN A 290 24.72 37.50 20.83
CA GLN A 290 23.33 37.05 20.70
C GLN A 290 23.09 36.47 19.30
N GLY A 291 22.21 35.49 19.18
CA GLY A 291 21.95 34.86 17.89
C GLY A 291 21.29 33.49 17.99
N ARG A 292 21.48 32.69 16.94
CA ARG A 292 20.85 31.38 16.80
C ARG A 292 21.91 30.30 16.67
N VAL A 293 21.81 29.28 17.50
CA VAL A 293 22.52 28.01 17.33
C VAL A 293 21.62 27.08 16.54
N ILE A 294 22.12 26.48 15.48
CA ILE A 294 21.33 25.62 14.59
C ILE A 294 21.86 24.20 14.69
N TYR A 295 20.99 23.29 15.12
CA TYR A 295 21.25 21.85 15.13
C TYR A 295 20.39 21.15 14.09
N SER A 296 20.97 20.11 13.48
CA SER A 296 20.24 19.09 12.74
C SER A 296 20.19 17.81 13.57
N PHE A 297 19.13 17.05 13.44
CA PHE A 297 18.98 15.73 14.06
C PHE A 297 18.02 14.88 13.24
N ASN A 298 18.10 13.57 13.45
CA ASN A 298 17.20 12.60 12.85
C ASN A 298 16.12 12.20 13.86
N VAL A 299 14.88 12.12 13.40
CA VAL A 299 13.80 11.45 14.11
C VAL A 299 13.65 10.07 13.50
N ASP A 300 14.01 9.05 14.27
CA ASP A 300 13.92 7.66 13.87
C ASP A 300 12.45 7.19 13.84
N ILE A 301 12.20 6.02 13.25
CA ILE A 301 10.84 5.49 13.04
C ILE A 301 10.08 5.19 14.34
N ASP A 302 10.80 5.01 15.44
CA ASP A 302 10.25 4.81 16.80
C ASP A 302 9.93 6.13 17.52
N GLY A 303 10.13 7.27 16.84
CA GLY A 303 9.89 8.62 17.35
C GLY A 303 11.04 9.20 18.18
N SER A 304 12.17 8.50 18.29
CA SER A 304 13.34 8.98 19.04
C SER A 304 14.20 9.96 18.24
N MET A 305 14.79 10.94 18.93
CA MET A 305 15.73 11.89 18.33
C MET A 305 17.17 11.34 18.44
N LYS A 306 17.89 11.28 17.31
CA LYS A 306 19.25 10.74 17.18
C LYS A 306 20.11 11.65 16.29
N ASP A 307 21.40 11.36 16.22
CA ASP A 307 22.35 11.98 15.29
C ASP A 307 22.38 13.52 15.32
N PHE A 308 22.46 14.10 16.52
CA PHE A 308 22.57 15.55 16.68
C PHE A 308 23.87 16.09 16.07
N GLN A 309 23.73 17.00 15.10
CA GLN A 309 24.84 17.64 14.39
C GLN A 309 24.71 19.16 14.49
N LEU A 310 25.80 19.82 14.91
CA LEU A 310 25.88 21.28 14.92
C LEU A 310 26.06 21.79 13.49
N VAL A 311 25.05 22.45 12.95
CA VAL A 311 25.07 23.03 11.60
C VAL A 311 25.67 24.43 11.63
N ARG A 312 25.30 25.23 12.63
CA ARG A 312 25.83 26.57 12.84
C ARG A 312 25.91 26.86 14.34
N GLY A 313 27.13 27.02 14.82
CA GLY A 313 27.41 27.46 16.18
C GLY A 313 27.40 28.98 16.33
N LEU A 314 27.35 29.44 17.57
CA LEU A 314 27.47 30.84 17.96
C LEU A 314 28.66 31.04 18.92
N ASP A 315 28.69 30.23 19.98
CA ASP A 315 29.74 30.20 20.98
C ASP A 315 29.74 28.80 21.63
N PRO A 316 30.92 28.20 21.94
CA PRO A 316 30.96 26.85 22.50
C PRO A 316 30.07 26.62 23.74
N LEU A 317 29.88 27.65 24.59
CA LEU A 317 28.99 27.56 25.74
C LEU A 317 27.51 27.42 25.30
N MET A 318 27.09 28.24 24.34
CA MET A 318 25.72 28.24 23.81
C MET A 318 25.45 27.00 22.96
N ASP A 319 26.46 26.53 22.22
CA ASP A 319 26.39 25.33 21.39
C ASP A 319 26.18 24.07 22.25
N ALA A 320 26.88 23.98 23.39
CA ALA A 320 26.73 22.90 24.35
C ALA A 320 25.36 22.94 25.06
N GLU A 321 24.89 24.13 25.43
CA GLU A 321 23.59 24.30 26.09
C GLU A 321 22.43 23.95 25.15
N ALA A 322 22.52 24.35 23.88
CA ALA A 322 21.57 23.97 22.84
C ALA A 322 21.49 22.44 22.69
N LEU A 323 22.62 21.75 22.63
CA LEU A 323 22.65 20.28 22.57
C LEU A 323 22.01 19.65 23.81
N ARG A 324 22.34 20.15 25.01
CA ARG A 324 21.79 19.63 26.27
C ARG A 324 20.26 19.72 26.29
N VAL A 325 19.70 20.86 25.88
CA VAL A 325 18.24 21.05 25.85
C VAL A 325 17.57 20.12 24.82
N LEU A 326 18.17 19.94 23.65
CA LEU A 326 17.66 18.99 22.66
C LEU A 326 17.69 17.54 23.18
N GLN A 327 18.73 17.16 23.92
CA GLN A 327 18.84 15.84 24.55
C GLN A 327 17.90 15.63 25.75
N LEU A 328 17.32 16.69 26.30
CA LEU A 328 16.28 16.58 27.33
C LEU A 328 14.90 16.23 26.76
N VAL A 329 14.70 16.35 25.46
CA VAL A 329 13.43 15.99 24.82
C VAL A 329 13.23 14.48 24.93
N ASN A 330 12.33 14.06 25.82
CA ASN A 330 12.02 12.65 26.08
C ASN A 330 10.67 12.21 25.49
N GLU A 331 9.87 13.17 25.02
CA GLU A 331 8.59 12.88 24.36
C GLU A 331 8.83 12.27 22.98
N LYS A 332 8.11 11.18 22.68
CA LYS A 332 8.23 10.50 21.38
C LYS A 332 7.51 11.27 20.29
N TRP A 333 8.20 11.49 19.18
CA TRP A 333 7.61 12.07 17.98
C TRP A 333 6.69 11.07 17.29
N SER A 334 5.69 11.57 16.54
CA SER A 334 4.90 10.71 15.66
C SER A 334 5.78 10.12 14.57
N THR A 335 5.56 8.86 14.20
CA THR A 335 6.33 8.21 13.13
C THR A 335 6.01 8.79 11.75
N GLY A 336 7.04 9.12 10.99
CA GLY A 336 6.94 9.45 9.57
C GLY A 336 6.79 8.20 8.70
N TYR A 337 5.95 8.29 7.67
CA TYR A 337 5.79 7.24 6.66
C TYR A 337 5.60 7.82 5.26
N TYR A 338 5.93 7.06 4.24
CA TYR A 338 5.55 7.35 2.86
C TYR A 338 4.89 6.14 2.21
N PHE A 339 4.07 6.36 1.19
CA PHE A 339 3.48 5.29 0.40
C PHE A 339 4.40 4.93 -0.77
N ASN A 340 4.82 3.67 -0.81
CA ASN A 340 5.62 3.14 -1.91
C ASN A 340 4.68 2.71 -3.04
N SER A 341 4.48 3.56 -4.05
CA SER A 341 3.57 3.25 -5.17
C SER A 341 3.94 2.00 -5.96
N LYS A 342 5.24 1.64 -6.02
CA LYS A 342 5.68 0.41 -6.72
C LYS A 342 5.29 -0.86 -5.97
N LYS A 343 5.33 -0.82 -4.64
CA LYS A 343 5.00 -1.97 -3.79
C LYS A 343 3.60 -1.92 -3.19
N TRP A 344 2.91 -0.80 -3.34
CA TRP A 344 1.53 -0.57 -2.93
C TRP A 344 1.27 -0.79 -1.42
N TYR A 345 2.16 -0.24 -0.58
CA TYR A 345 2.03 -0.20 0.87
C TYR A 345 2.86 0.95 1.47
N ARG A 346 2.63 1.29 2.74
CA ARG A 346 3.41 2.31 3.47
C ARG A 346 4.73 1.81 4.03
N GLU A 347 5.73 2.67 4.05
CA GLU A 347 7.03 2.43 4.67
C GLU A 347 7.37 3.54 5.67
N PHE A 348 7.83 3.16 6.85
CA PHE A 348 8.38 4.12 7.79
C PHE A 348 9.72 4.65 7.29
N TYR A 349 10.01 5.91 7.56
CA TYR A 349 11.30 6.50 7.19
C TYR A 349 11.78 7.49 8.25
N VAL A 350 13.09 7.65 8.30
CA VAL A 350 13.76 8.60 9.18
C VAL A 350 13.58 10.00 8.61
N ASN A 351 13.15 10.94 9.46
CA ASN A 351 13.01 12.34 9.08
C ASN A 351 14.15 13.17 9.66
N GLN A 352 14.88 13.88 8.81
CA GLN A 352 15.87 14.85 9.25
C GLN A 352 15.21 16.21 9.51
N PHE A 353 15.48 16.80 10.68
CA PHE A 353 15.03 18.12 11.06
C PHE A 353 16.22 19.05 11.28
N THR A 354 15.96 20.35 11.15
CA THR A 354 16.90 21.42 11.49
C THR A 354 16.17 22.47 12.31
N ILE A 355 16.62 22.71 13.54
CA ILE A 355 15.97 23.62 14.48
C ILE A 355 16.94 24.72 14.93
N PRO A 356 16.53 26.00 14.82
CA PRO A 356 17.28 27.11 15.41
C PRO A 356 16.88 27.33 16.88
N ILE A 357 17.85 27.23 17.79
CA ILE A 357 17.72 27.62 19.19
C ILE A 357 18.20 29.06 19.34
N ILE A 358 17.34 29.93 19.88
CA ILE A 358 17.58 31.37 19.97
C ILE A 358 18.16 31.72 21.35
N PHE A 359 19.31 32.38 21.35
CA PHE A 359 19.91 32.99 22.54
C PHE A 359 19.78 34.51 22.45
N SER A 360 18.89 35.06 23.28
CA SER A 360 18.65 36.50 23.42
C SER A 360 18.41 36.82 24.89
N TRP A 361 18.86 37.99 25.35
CA TRP A 361 18.72 38.46 26.73
C TRP A 361 18.54 39.97 26.82
#